data_AF-A0AAV1LI58-F1
#
_entry.id   AF-A0AAV1LI58-F1
#
_cell.length_a   1.000
_cell.length_b   1.000
_cell.length_c   1.000
_cell.angle_alpha   90.00
_cell.angle_beta   90.00
_cell.angle_gamma   90.00
#
_symmetry.space_group_name_H-M   'P 1'
#
loop_
_entity.id
_entity.type
_entity.pdbx_description
1 polymer ?
#
loop_
_entity_poly.entity_id
_entity_poly.type
_entity_poly.pdbx_seq_one_letter_code
_entity_poly.pdbx_strand_id
1 'polypeptide(L)'
;MGKPKYDPPTPSFPYKIPRRYNMLSVPKRYVVDTGEGLPTLSTTGVRISALKAHISDRVNDASWPYIRRLLHTKRAYKNRFSAERLERLDRMIEAANATMYSKLANCVLDLKKHDNKDVKKKRGWTESEWKKHMDYIGQIAGPKKDFRPPPLKRGPRKPIEALLPRLNEISVPPQFKVYKRLSQESNYRDPVKVPPNALKYVITDRVKKLAIPRVIPQPITFD
;
A
#
# COMPACT_ATOMS: atom_id res chain seq x y z
N MET A 1 10.70 34.56 -21.65
CA MET A 1 11.05 35.69 -20.77
C MET A 1 10.43 35.46 -19.41
N GLY A 2 11.22 35.08 -18.40
CA GLY A 2 10.72 34.82 -17.05
C GLY A 2 10.22 36.10 -16.38
N LYS A 3 9.15 36.01 -15.58
CA LYS A 3 8.63 37.17 -14.85
C LYS A 3 9.69 37.67 -13.86
N PRO A 4 9.91 38.99 -13.72
CA PRO A 4 10.93 39.54 -12.84
C PRO A 4 10.64 39.19 -11.37
N LYS A 5 11.72 38.93 -10.62
CA LYS A 5 11.68 38.52 -9.20
C LYS A 5 11.29 39.68 -8.26
N TYR A 6 11.49 40.90 -8.70
CA TYR A 6 11.27 42.14 -7.96
C TYR A 6 10.44 43.10 -8.81
N ASP A 7 9.59 43.87 -8.15
CA ASP A 7 8.90 44.97 -8.80
C ASP A 7 9.85 46.19 -8.86
N PRO A 8 9.82 46.99 -9.96
CA PRO A 8 10.65 48.19 -10.06
C PRO A 8 10.25 49.21 -9.00
N PRO A 9 11.20 50.03 -8.48
CA PRO A 9 10.91 51.04 -7.48
C PRO A 9 9.88 52.04 -8.02
N THR A 10 8.91 52.39 -7.17
CA THR A 10 7.83 53.33 -7.48
C THR A 10 8.02 54.59 -6.62
N PRO A 11 7.41 55.74 -6.96
CA PRO A 11 7.53 56.97 -6.16
C PRO A 11 7.12 56.79 -4.69
N SER A 12 6.18 55.86 -4.42
CA SER A 12 5.75 55.48 -3.07
C SER A 12 6.71 54.52 -2.35
N PHE A 13 7.50 53.73 -3.09
CA PHE A 13 8.44 52.75 -2.54
C PHE A 13 9.77 52.81 -3.31
N PRO A 14 10.76 53.60 -2.83
CA PRO A 14 12.00 53.86 -3.55
C PRO A 14 12.99 52.67 -3.56
N TYR A 15 12.61 51.52 -3.00
CA TYR A 15 13.46 50.32 -2.91
C TYR A 15 12.82 49.12 -3.62
N LYS A 16 13.67 48.14 -3.98
CA LYS A 16 13.24 46.90 -4.66
C LYS A 16 12.45 46.02 -3.69
N ILE A 17 11.16 45.82 -3.97
CA ILE A 17 10.29 44.95 -3.16
C ILE A 17 10.19 43.58 -3.84
N PRO A 18 10.42 42.47 -3.10
CA PRO A 18 10.10 41.14 -3.61
C PRO A 18 8.62 41.07 -3.94
N ARG A 19 8.28 40.66 -5.16
CA ARG A 19 6.91 40.67 -5.68
C ARG A 19 5.89 40.00 -4.75
N ARG A 20 6.31 38.93 -4.06
CA ARG A 20 5.48 38.24 -3.06
C ARG A 20 5.03 39.16 -1.93
N TYR A 21 5.92 40.01 -1.40
CA TYR A 21 5.57 40.95 -0.33
C TYR A 21 4.66 42.06 -0.84
N ASN A 22 4.87 42.55 -2.07
CA ASN A 22 3.98 43.55 -2.68
C ASN A 22 2.56 43.00 -2.91
N MET A 23 2.43 41.73 -3.34
CA MET A 23 1.12 41.08 -3.48
C MET A 23 0.41 40.86 -2.13
N LEU A 24 1.15 40.74 -1.04
CA LEU A 24 0.60 40.56 0.32
C LEU A 24 0.28 41.89 1.01
N SER A 25 0.95 42.98 0.63
CA SER A 25 0.73 44.31 1.21
C SER A 25 -0.50 45.01 0.64
N VAL A 26 -0.95 44.66 -0.57
CA VAL A 26 -2.20 45.16 -1.12
C VAL A 26 -3.36 44.49 -0.36
N PRO A 27 -4.15 45.23 0.43
CA PRO A 27 -5.32 44.67 1.08
C PRO A 27 -6.25 44.13 -0.02
N LYS A 28 -6.60 42.84 0.07
CA LYS A 28 -7.54 42.22 -0.87
C LYS A 28 -8.87 42.95 -0.73
N ARG A 29 -9.15 43.86 -1.65
CA ARG A 29 -10.48 44.43 -1.82
C ARG A 29 -11.36 43.24 -2.20
N TYR A 30 -12.36 42.93 -1.39
CA TYR A 30 -13.35 41.86 -1.56
C TYR A 30 -12.82 40.44 -1.22
N VAL A 31 -13.01 40.03 0.03
CA VAL A 31 -13.54 38.67 0.25
C VAL A 31 -15.01 38.82 -0.12
N VAL A 32 -15.38 38.41 -1.33
CA VAL A 32 -16.81 38.22 -1.61
C VAL A 32 -17.21 37.08 -0.69
N ASP A 33 -17.90 37.41 0.39
CA ASP A 33 -18.66 36.44 1.15
C ASP A 33 -19.83 36.03 0.24
N THR A 34 -19.52 35.23 -0.77
CA THR A 34 -20.51 34.48 -1.51
C THR A 34 -21.18 33.65 -0.43
N GLY A 35 -22.38 34.03 -0.02
CA GLY A 35 -23.22 33.31 0.95
C GLY A 35 -23.55 31.86 0.56
N GLU A 36 -22.76 31.23 -0.29
CA GLU A 36 -22.60 29.78 -0.44
C GLU A 36 -21.98 29.23 0.84
N GLY A 37 -22.84 29.14 1.86
CA GLY A 37 -22.54 28.66 3.19
C GLY A 37 -21.90 27.27 3.19
N LEU A 38 -21.27 26.98 4.33
CA LEU A 38 -20.77 25.69 4.81
C LEU A 38 -20.72 24.58 3.74
N PRO A 39 -19.53 24.08 3.35
CA PRO A 39 -19.38 23.14 2.25
C PRO A 39 -20.41 22.03 2.37
N THR A 40 -21.30 21.95 1.39
CA THR A 40 -22.47 21.07 1.42
C THR A 40 -22.05 19.68 1.86
N LEU A 41 -22.66 19.19 2.93
CA LEU A 41 -22.36 17.89 3.52
C LEU A 41 -23.33 16.87 2.94
N SER A 42 -22.80 15.70 2.58
CA SER A 42 -23.57 14.50 2.30
C SER A 42 -24.39 14.09 3.53
N THR A 43 -25.38 13.23 3.33
CA THR A 43 -26.17 12.61 4.41
C THR A 43 -25.30 11.91 5.46
N THR A 44 -24.09 11.49 5.08
CA THR A 44 -23.09 10.86 5.96
C THR A 44 -22.14 11.86 6.64
N GLY A 45 -22.34 13.18 6.47
CA GLY A 45 -21.46 14.21 7.02
C GLY A 45 -20.14 14.40 6.27
N VAL A 46 -20.00 13.86 5.06
CA VAL A 46 -18.81 14.06 4.20
C VAL A 46 -19.05 15.23 3.26
N ARG A 47 -18.09 16.16 3.14
CA ARG A 47 -18.21 17.29 2.20
C ARG A 47 -18.39 16.79 0.76
N ILE A 48 -19.39 17.29 0.04
CA ILE A 48 -19.68 16.92 -1.36
C ILE A 48 -18.50 17.28 -2.27
N SER A 49 -17.80 18.38 -2.00
CA SER A 49 -16.58 18.75 -2.71
C SER A 49 -15.44 17.74 -2.53
N ALA A 50 -15.36 17.06 -1.39
CA ALA A 50 -14.38 16.00 -1.16
C ALA A 50 -14.74 14.72 -1.93
N LEU A 51 -16.03 14.43 -2.10
CA LEU A 51 -16.50 13.30 -2.93
C LEU A 51 -16.23 13.53 -4.42
N LYS A 52 -16.31 14.78 -4.87
CA LYS A 52 -16.03 15.19 -6.26
C LYS A 52 -14.57 15.60 -6.49
N ALA A 53 -13.71 15.52 -5.47
CA ALA A 53 -12.33 15.95 -5.59
C ALA A 53 -11.56 14.98 -6.48
N HIS A 54 -10.92 15.49 -7.52
CA HIS A 54 -9.94 14.72 -8.27
C HIS A 54 -8.68 14.58 -7.44
N ILE A 55 -8.28 13.33 -7.20
CA ILE A 55 -7.00 13.01 -6.57
C ILE A 55 -5.90 13.43 -7.54
N SER A 56 -4.89 14.15 -7.05
CA SER A 56 -3.73 14.46 -7.88
C SER A 56 -2.97 13.19 -8.24
N ASP A 57 -2.39 13.14 -9.44
CA ASP A 57 -1.67 11.95 -9.93
C ASP A 57 -0.63 11.44 -8.92
N ARG A 58 0.09 12.36 -8.27
CA ARG A 58 1.05 12.03 -7.21
C ARG A 58 0.44 11.25 -6.04
N VAL A 59 -0.77 11.63 -5.61
CA VAL A 59 -1.47 10.98 -4.49
C VAL A 59 -2.06 9.64 -4.97
N ASN A 60 -2.53 9.60 -6.22
CA ASN A 60 -2.98 8.37 -6.85
C ASN A 60 -1.83 7.35 -6.95
N ASP A 61 -0.65 7.75 -7.43
CA ASP A 61 0.55 6.92 -7.54
C ASP A 61 1.02 6.39 -6.18
N ALA A 62 0.98 7.24 -5.15
CA ALA A 62 1.31 6.85 -3.78
C ALA A 62 0.34 5.80 -3.20
N SER A 63 -0.85 5.64 -3.79
CA SER A 63 -1.83 4.62 -3.38
C SER A 63 -1.49 3.22 -3.90
N TRP A 64 -0.62 3.10 -4.92
CA TRP A 64 -0.29 1.80 -5.53
C TRP A 64 0.41 0.88 -4.53
N PRO A 65 0.03 -0.41 -4.43
CA PRO A 65 0.53 -1.31 -3.38
C PRO A 65 2.07 -1.41 -3.33
N TYR A 66 2.74 -1.35 -4.47
CA TYR A 66 4.20 -1.44 -4.53
C TYR A 66 4.88 -0.14 -4.06
N ILE A 67 4.50 1.01 -4.60
CA ILE A 67 5.02 2.33 -4.21
C ILE A 67 4.70 2.61 -2.75
N ARG A 68 3.48 2.32 -2.31
CA ARG A 68 3.03 2.48 -0.92
C ARG A 68 3.91 1.70 0.05
N ARG A 69 4.25 0.44 -0.26
CA ARG A 69 5.16 -0.38 0.55
C ARG A 69 6.56 0.22 0.61
N LEU A 70 7.09 0.70 -0.51
CA LEU A 70 8.41 1.35 -0.55
C LEU A 70 8.43 2.65 0.26
N LEU A 71 7.39 3.49 0.15
CA LEU A 71 7.24 4.72 0.95
C LEU A 71 7.14 4.42 2.45
N HIS A 72 6.34 3.43 2.85
CA HIS A 72 6.26 3.01 4.25
C HIS A 72 7.61 2.49 4.76
N THR A 73 8.31 1.71 3.96
CA THR A 73 9.64 1.19 4.30
C THR A 73 10.65 2.32 4.44
N LYS A 74 10.70 3.26 3.49
CA LYS A 74 11.58 4.43 3.57
C LYS A 74 11.29 5.27 4.82
N ARG A 75 10.01 5.47 5.16
CA ARG A 75 9.60 6.22 6.35
C ARG A 75 9.98 5.51 7.65
N ALA A 76 9.75 4.20 7.73
CA ALA A 76 10.04 3.40 8.93
C ALA A 76 11.54 3.29 9.22
N TYR A 77 12.38 3.22 8.17
CA TYR A 77 13.81 2.96 8.28
C TYR A 77 14.70 4.15 7.91
N LYS A 78 14.15 5.37 7.83
CA LYS A 78 14.88 6.59 7.45
C LYS A 78 16.18 6.80 8.23
N ASN A 79 16.17 6.48 9.53
CA ASN A 79 17.31 6.68 10.41
C ASN A 79 18.13 5.39 10.66
N ARG A 80 17.71 4.26 10.07
CA ARG A 80 18.33 2.94 10.27
C ARG A 80 19.06 2.42 9.04
N PHE A 81 18.65 2.86 7.86
CA PHE A 81 19.31 2.49 6.61
C PHE A 81 20.45 3.45 6.30
N SER A 82 21.50 2.92 5.67
CA SER A 82 22.58 3.74 5.10
C SER A 82 22.02 4.65 4.00
N ALA A 83 22.70 5.77 3.75
CA ALA A 83 22.35 6.71 2.70
C ALA A 83 22.21 6.01 1.33
N GLU A 84 23.15 5.12 0.98
CA GLU A 84 23.11 4.34 -0.26
C GLU A 84 21.85 3.48 -0.40
N ARG A 85 21.37 2.89 0.71
CA ARG A 85 20.19 2.05 0.70
C ARG A 85 18.92 2.89 0.58
N LEU A 86 18.90 4.09 1.16
CA LEU A 86 17.82 5.06 0.97
C LEU A 86 17.79 5.57 -0.48
N GLU A 87 18.94 5.85 -1.08
CA GLU A 87 19.02 6.21 -2.50
C GLU A 87 18.51 5.09 -3.41
N ARG A 88 18.83 3.82 -3.12
CA ARG A 88 18.27 2.69 -3.88
C ARG A 88 16.74 2.64 -3.78
N LEU A 89 16.18 2.87 -2.58
CA LEU A 89 14.73 2.96 -2.41
C LEU A 89 14.14 4.13 -3.21
N ASP A 90 14.84 5.26 -3.26
CA ASP A 90 14.41 6.41 -4.06
C ASP A 90 14.43 6.13 -5.56
N ARG A 91 15.50 5.51 -6.07
CA ARG A 91 15.55 5.05 -7.46
C ARG A 91 14.46 4.04 -7.79
N MET A 92 14.11 3.15 -6.85
CA MET A 92 13.00 2.20 -7.03
C MET A 92 11.63 2.89 -7.05
N ILE A 93 11.43 3.93 -6.23
CA ILE A 93 10.20 4.74 -6.24
C ILE A 93 10.10 5.54 -7.55
N GLU A 94 11.20 6.14 -8.01
CA GLU A 94 11.27 6.87 -9.26
C GLU A 94 11.07 5.96 -10.48
N ALA A 95 11.71 4.79 -10.51
CA ALA A 95 11.52 3.81 -11.56
C ALA A 95 10.08 3.29 -11.61
N ALA A 96 9.44 3.08 -10.45
CA ALA A 96 8.03 2.70 -10.38
C ALA A 96 7.12 3.79 -10.97
N ASN A 97 7.38 5.06 -10.68
CA ASN A 97 6.66 6.19 -11.31
C ASN A 97 6.93 6.27 -12.81
N ALA A 98 8.16 5.98 -13.25
CA ALA A 98 8.53 5.92 -14.66
C ALA A 98 7.78 4.81 -15.42
N THR A 99 7.35 3.72 -14.77
CA THR A 99 6.53 2.70 -15.44
C THR A 99 5.11 3.15 -15.77
N MET A 100 4.58 4.17 -15.09
CA MET A 100 3.26 4.74 -15.40
C MET A 100 3.34 5.81 -16.48
N TYR A 101 4.31 6.72 -16.39
CA TYR A 101 4.57 7.69 -17.45
C TYR A 101 5.17 7.05 -18.71
N SER A 102 5.89 5.93 -18.64
CA SER A 102 6.29 5.17 -19.83
C SER A 102 5.11 4.41 -20.44
N LYS A 103 4.19 3.86 -19.64
CA LYS A 103 2.93 3.31 -20.14
C LYS A 103 2.06 4.38 -20.78
N LEU A 104 1.90 5.55 -20.15
CA LEU A 104 1.18 6.69 -20.73
C LEU A 104 1.90 7.27 -21.94
N ALA A 105 3.23 7.42 -21.93
CA ALA A 105 3.99 7.90 -23.09
C ALA A 105 3.94 6.91 -24.26
N ASN A 106 3.99 5.61 -24.00
CA ASN A 106 3.78 4.59 -25.02
C ASN A 106 2.32 4.61 -25.53
N CYS A 107 1.33 4.77 -24.64
CA CYS A 107 -0.06 4.96 -25.06
C CYS A 107 -0.28 6.25 -25.88
N VAL A 108 0.37 7.37 -25.53
CA VAL A 108 0.28 8.65 -26.25
C VAL A 108 1.05 8.60 -27.57
N LEU A 109 2.19 7.91 -27.64
CA LEU A 109 2.91 7.63 -28.89
C LEU A 109 2.10 6.72 -29.81
N ASP A 110 1.40 5.73 -29.27
CA ASP A 110 0.51 4.86 -30.03
C ASP A 110 -0.73 5.61 -30.52
N LEU A 111 -1.34 6.47 -29.69
CA LEU A 111 -2.44 7.34 -30.10
C LEU A 111 -2.04 8.30 -31.24
N LYS A 112 -0.89 8.98 -31.14
CA LYS A 112 -0.39 9.87 -32.21
C LYS A 112 -0.03 9.14 -33.51
N LYS A 113 0.41 7.87 -33.43
CA LYS A 113 0.64 7.02 -34.61
C LYS A 113 -0.67 6.57 -35.28
N HIS A 114 -1.77 6.57 -34.54
CA HIS A 114 -3.10 6.22 -35.04
C HIS A 114 -3.87 7.41 -35.62
N ASP A 115 -3.60 8.66 -35.20
CA ASP A 115 -4.28 9.84 -35.75
C ASP A 115 -3.90 10.16 -37.21
N ASN A 116 -2.68 9.83 -37.65
CA ASN A 116 -2.21 10.09 -39.02
C ASN A 116 -2.36 8.90 -39.98
N LYS A 117 -2.86 7.76 -39.50
CA LYS A 117 -3.26 6.67 -40.40
C LYS A 117 -4.76 6.81 -40.53
N ASP A 118 -5.22 7.23 -41.71
CA ASP A 118 -6.56 6.93 -42.20
C ASP A 118 -6.97 5.58 -41.63
N VAL A 119 -8.06 5.56 -40.86
CA VAL A 119 -8.56 4.36 -40.21
C VAL A 119 -8.89 3.38 -41.32
N LYS A 120 -7.87 2.66 -41.82
CA LYS A 120 -8.01 1.59 -42.78
C LYS A 120 -8.94 0.64 -42.09
N LYS A 121 -10.18 0.56 -42.61
CA LYS A 121 -11.22 -0.34 -42.13
C LYS A 121 -10.53 -1.64 -41.76
N LYS A 122 -10.57 -2.02 -40.48
CA LYS A 122 -9.87 -3.21 -39.98
C LYS A 122 -10.23 -4.32 -40.95
N ARG A 123 -9.21 -4.87 -41.64
CA ARG A 123 -9.41 -5.93 -42.62
C ARG A 123 -10.20 -7.02 -41.89
N GLY A 124 -11.43 -7.28 -42.36
CA GLY A 124 -12.23 -8.37 -41.84
C GLY A 124 -11.41 -9.65 -41.96
N TRP A 125 -11.56 -10.54 -40.98
CA TRP A 125 -10.80 -11.78 -41.02
C TRP A 125 -11.19 -12.57 -42.24
N THR A 126 -10.18 -13.07 -42.93
CA THR A 126 -10.40 -14.07 -43.97
C THR A 126 -10.94 -15.35 -43.32
N GLU A 127 -11.67 -16.16 -44.08
CA GLU A 127 -12.29 -17.38 -43.58
C GLU A 127 -11.27 -18.36 -42.95
N SER A 128 -10.04 -18.35 -43.47
CA SER A 128 -8.92 -19.14 -42.92
C SER A 128 -8.38 -18.57 -41.61
N GLU A 129 -8.33 -17.25 -41.44
CA GLU A 129 -7.96 -16.58 -40.18
C GLU A 129 -9.05 -16.79 -39.12
N TRP A 130 -10.32 -16.72 -39.52
CA TRP A 130 -11.46 -17.01 -38.65
C TRP A 130 -11.44 -18.44 -38.14
N LYS A 131 -11.19 -19.41 -39.01
CA LYS A 131 -11.06 -20.81 -38.61
C LYS A 131 -9.91 -21.02 -37.60
N LYS A 132 -8.72 -20.48 -37.87
CA LYS A 132 -7.57 -20.54 -36.94
C LYS A 132 -7.88 -19.91 -35.59
N HIS A 133 -8.61 -18.80 -35.58
CA HIS A 133 -8.97 -18.14 -34.33
C HIS A 133 -10.03 -18.92 -33.54
N MET A 134 -11.02 -19.50 -34.22
CA MET A 134 -11.98 -20.40 -33.58
C MET A 134 -11.30 -21.64 -32.98
N ASP A 135 -10.33 -22.22 -33.69
CA ASP A 135 -9.52 -23.34 -33.20
C ASP A 135 -8.71 -22.94 -31.95
N TYR A 136 -8.11 -21.75 -31.96
CA TYR A 136 -7.38 -21.21 -30.81
C TYR A 136 -8.28 -20.95 -29.61
N ILE A 137 -9.46 -20.36 -29.82
CA ILE A 137 -10.47 -20.19 -28.77
C ILE A 137 -10.88 -21.55 -28.21
N GLY A 138 -11.10 -22.56 -29.06
CA GLY A 138 -11.41 -23.92 -28.63
C GLY A 138 -10.32 -24.53 -27.74
N GLN A 139 -9.05 -24.29 -28.07
CA GLN A 139 -7.91 -24.75 -27.25
C GLN A 139 -7.86 -24.06 -25.88
N ILE A 140 -8.20 -22.77 -25.80
CA ILE A 140 -8.18 -22.00 -24.54
C ILE A 140 -9.42 -22.26 -23.69
N ALA A 141 -10.58 -22.41 -24.31
CA ALA A 141 -11.85 -22.66 -23.65
C ALA A 141 -11.94 -24.09 -23.08
N GLY A 142 -11.07 -25.00 -23.54
CA GLY A 142 -10.93 -26.32 -22.95
C GLY A 142 -10.57 -26.27 -21.46
N PRO A 143 -11.00 -27.26 -20.67
CA PRO A 143 -10.62 -27.34 -19.26
C PRO A 143 -9.10 -27.37 -19.13
N LYS A 144 -8.57 -26.56 -18.21
CA LYS A 144 -7.13 -26.48 -17.96
C LYS A 144 -6.60 -27.87 -17.61
N LYS A 145 -5.48 -28.25 -18.23
CA LYS A 145 -4.84 -29.53 -17.94
C LYS A 145 -4.33 -29.53 -16.49
N ASP A 146 -4.83 -30.45 -15.67
CA ASP A 146 -4.36 -30.64 -14.30
C ASP A 146 -2.93 -31.22 -14.32
N PHE A 147 -1.94 -30.37 -14.09
CA PHE A 147 -0.55 -30.79 -13.88
C PHE A 147 -0.37 -31.23 -12.43
N ARG A 148 -0.91 -32.40 -12.08
CA ARG A 148 -0.62 -32.98 -10.76
C ARG A 148 0.87 -33.36 -10.72
N PRO A 149 1.60 -32.93 -9.68
CA PRO A 149 3.00 -33.34 -9.55
C PRO A 149 3.06 -34.88 -9.53
N PRO A 150 4.11 -35.49 -10.13
CA PRO A 150 4.27 -36.92 -10.03
C PRO A 150 4.30 -37.33 -8.55
N PRO A 151 3.68 -38.45 -8.17
CA PRO A 151 3.65 -38.89 -6.79
C PRO A 151 5.08 -39.05 -6.29
N LEU A 152 5.39 -38.39 -5.16
CA LEU A 152 6.67 -38.55 -4.48
C LEU A 152 6.86 -40.03 -4.14
N LYS A 153 7.93 -40.65 -4.64
CA LYS A 153 8.36 -41.99 -4.24
C LYS A 153 8.86 -41.93 -2.80
N ARG A 154 7.93 -41.96 -1.84
CA ARG A 154 8.26 -42.12 -0.42
C ARG A 154 8.79 -43.55 -0.28
N GLY A 155 10.04 -43.69 0.14
CA GLY A 155 10.67 -45.00 0.37
C GLY A 155 9.92 -45.86 1.39
N PRO A 156 10.44 -47.04 1.74
CA PRO A 156 9.79 -47.93 2.71
C PRO A 156 9.50 -47.19 4.02
N ARG A 157 8.25 -47.29 4.50
CA ARG A 157 7.83 -46.69 5.75
C ARG A 157 8.53 -47.41 6.90
N LYS A 158 9.18 -46.66 7.80
CA LYS A 158 9.75 -47.24 9.02
C LYS A 158 8.63 -47.52 10.03
N PRO A 159 8.67 -48.65 10.77
CA PRO A 159 7.72 -48.92 11.84
C PRO A 159 7.84 -47.87 12.95
N ILE A 160 6.74 -47.60 13.65
CA ILE A 160 6.68 -46.53 14.66
C ILE A 160 7.68 -46.74 15.79
N GLU A 161 7.91 -48.00 16.19
CA GLU A 161 8.87 -48.39 17.22
C GLU A 161 10.30 -47.93 16.87
N ALA A 162 10.71 -48.05 15.61
CA ALA A 162 12.01 -47.58 15.14
C ALA A 162 12.13 -46.05 15.09
N LEU A 163 11.00 -45.33 15.15
CA LEU A 163 10.95 -43.86 15.17
C LEU A 163 10.83 -43.29 16.58
N LEU A 164 10.37 -44.08 17.56
CA LEU A 164 10.18 -43.65 18.96
C LEU A 164 11.43 -43.01 19.59
N PRO A 165 12.66 -43.54 19.43
CA PRO A 165 13.84 -42.94 20.03
C PRO A 165 14.06 -41.50 19.55
N ARG A 166 13.96 -41.29 18.23
CA ARG A 166 14.12 -39.97 17.60
C ARG A 166 12.95 -39.04 17.92
N LEU A 167 11.72 -39.56 17.99
CA LEU A 167 10.56 -38.78 18.41
C LEU A 167 10.72 -38.28 19.84
N ASN A 168 11.20 -39.14 20.74
CA ASN A 168 11.49 -38.77 22.12
C ASN A 168 12.62 -37.72 22.19
N GLU A 169 13.68 -37.86 21.41
CA GLU A 169 14.73 -36.83 21.28
C GLU A 169 14.20 -35.48 20.79
N ILE A 170 13.29 -35.47 19.80
CA ILE A 170 12.69 -34.23 19.26
C ILE A 170 11.63 -33.65 20.22
N SER A 171 10.96 -34.51 21.01
CA SER A 171 9.96 -34.10 21.99
C SER A 171 10.59 -33.30 23.14
N VAL A 172 11.87 -33.57 23.44
CA VAL A 172 12.63 -32.80 24.41
C VAL A 172 13.07 -31.49 23.75
N PRO A 173 12.74 -30.32 24.33
CA PRO A 173 13.24 -29.06 23.80
C PRO A 173 14.78 -29.09 23.82
N PRO A 174 15.45 -28.70 22.73
CA PRO A 174 16.91 -28.77 22.65
C PRO A 174 17.56 -27.95 23.77
N GLN A 175 18.46 -28.57 24.54
CA GLN A 175 19.21 -27.92 25.62
C GLN A 175 20.33 -27.00 25.11
N PHE A 176 20.68 -27.09 23.82
CA PHE A 176 21.66 -26.16 23.25
C PHE A 176 21.07 -24.76 23.17
N LYS A 177 21.91 -23.76 23.47
CA LYS A 177 21.59 -22.34 23.22
C LYS A 177 21.09 -22.22 21.79
N VAL A 178 19.81 -21.91 21.63
CA VAL A 178 19.24 -21.54 20.34
C VAL A 178 20.12 -20.42 19.80
N TYR A 179 20.84 -20.64 18.69
CA TYR A 179 21.61 -19.60 18.00
C TYR A 179 20.69 -18.53 17.36
N LYS A 180 19.43 -18.43 17.76
CA LYS A 180 18.75 -17.15 17.72
C LYS A 180 19.35 -16.34 18.85
N ARG A 181 20.29 -15.44 18.50
CA ARG A 181 20.56 -14.29 19.36
C ARG A 181 19.19 -13.78 19.83
N LEU A 182 18.95 -13.72 21.15
CA LEU A 182 17.90 -12.86 21.67
C LEU A 182 18.13 -11.53 20.97
N SER A 183 17.10 -11.01 20.29
CA SER A 183 17.23 -9.76 19.55
C SER A 183 17.85 -8.73 20.51
N GLN A 184 19.01 -8.19 20.15
CA GLN A 184 19.65 -7.09 20.91
C GLN A 184 18.93 -5.76 20.65
N GLU A 185 17.81 -5.78 19.93
CA GLU A 185 16.97 -4.60 19.78
C GLU A 185 16.41 -4.21 21.14
N SER A 186 16.46 -2.92 21.45
CA SER A 186 15.96 -2.34 22.71
C SER A 186 14.49 -2.65 23.01
N ASN A 187 13.73 -3.15 22.03
CA ASN A 187 12.30 -3.46 22.12
C ASN A 187 12.00 -4.96 22.15
N TYR A 188 13.01 -5.85 22.23
CA TYR A 188 12.78 -7.28 22.37
C TYR A 188 12.14 -7.57 23.73
N ARG A 189 10.85 -7.93 23.70
CA ARG A 189 10.08 -8.30 24.88
C ARG A 189 10.10 -9.82 24.99
N ASP A 190 10.93 -10.33 25.90
CA ASP A 190 10.96 -11.75 26.22
C ASP A 190 9.56 -12.20 26.70
N PRO A 191 8.91 -13.16 26.01
CA PRO A 191 7.55 -13.58 26.33
C PRO A 191 7.45 -14.28 27.70
N VAL A 192 8.57 -14.73 28.27
CA VAL A 192 8.62 -15.36 29.61
C VAL A 192 8.88 -14.32 30.70
N LYS A 193 9.58 -13.22 30.38
CA LYS A 193 9.98 -12.20 31.36
C LYS A 193 8.89 -11.13 31.51
N VAL A 194 8.07 -11.30 32.54
CA VAL A 194 7.10 -10.28 32.96
C VAL A 194 7.84 -9.05 33.52
N PRO A 195 7.52 -7.81 33.10
CA PRO A 195 8.14 -6.63 33.67
C PRO A 195 7.81 -6.52 35.18
N PRO A 196 8.77 -6.10 36.03
CA PRO A 196 8.59 -6.13 37.48
C PRO A 196 7.40 -5.29 37.98
N ASN A 197 7.02 -4.24 37.26
CA ASN A 197 5.84 -3.44 37.59
C ASN A 197 4.51 -4.14 37.30
N ALA A 198 4.48 -5.08 36.35
CA ALA A 198 3.27 -5.87 36.10
C ALA A 198 3.02 -6.88 37.23
N LEU A 199 4.06 -7.36 37.90
CA LEU A 199 3.92 -8.19 39.11
C LEU A 199 3.34 -7.41 40.30
N LYS A 200 3.51 -6.09 40.32
CA LYS A 200 2.97 -5.18 41.35
C LYS A 200 1.60 -4.61 40.99
N TYR A 201 1.05 -4.94 39.82
CA TYR A 201 -0.20 -4.34 39.36
C TYR A 201 -1.39 -4.83 40.19
N VAL A 202 -2.08 -3.91 40.84
CA VAL A 202 -3.33 -4.17 41.55
C VAL A 202 -4.50 -3.96 40.59
N ILE A 203 -5.34 -4.99 40.44
CA ILE A 203 -6.47 -4.98 39.52
C ILE A 203 -7.51 -3.95 39.98
N THR A 204 -7.93 -3.06 39.07
CA THR A 204 -9.00 -2.08 39.32
C THR A 204 -10.38 -2.74 39.43
N ASP A 205 -11.29 -2.15 40.19
CA ASP A 205 -12.63 -2.74 40.42
C ASP A 205 -13.46 -2.85 39.13
N ARG A 206 -13.24 -1.97 38.16
CA ARG A 206 -13.84 -2.09 36.82
C ARG A 206 -13.40 -3.36 36.10
N VAL A 207 -12.09 -3.69 36.17
CA VAL A 207 -11.55 -4.90 35.54
C VAL A 207 -12.04 -6.14 36.27
N LYS A 208 -12.15 -6.10 37.62
CA LYS A 208 -12.79 -7.17 38.38
C LYS A 208 -14.22 -7.42 37.90
N LYS A 209 -15.02 -6.36 37.71
CA LYS A 209 -16.40 -6.46 37.21
C LYS A 209 -16.48 -7.06 35.80
N LEU A 210 -15.53 -6.75 34.93
CA LEU A 210 -15.47 -7.29 33.57
C LEU A 210 -14.98 -8.74 33.51
N ALA A 211 -14.14 -9.15 34.46
CA ALA A 211 -13.64 -10.52 34.56
C ALA A 211 -14.68 -11.51 35.11
N ILE A 212 -15.79 -11.03 35.66
CA ILE A 212 -16.91 -11.89 36.06
C ILE A 212 -17.51 -12.52 34.79
N PRO A 213 -17.52 -13.86 34.67
CA PRO A 213 -18.08 -14.53 33.52
C PRO A 213 -19.56 -14.20 33.39
N ARG A 214 -20.01 -13.83 32.19
CA ARG A 214 -21.43 -13.63 31.93
C ARG A 214 -22.11 -14.99 31.90
N VAL A 215 -23.10 -15.19 32.76
CA VAL A 215 -23.97 -16.36 32.73
C VAL A 215 -24.71 -16.35 31.39
N ILE A 216 -24.43 -17.32 30.52
CA ILE A 216 -25.16 -17.52 29.28
C ILE A 216 -26.48 -18.20 29.67
N PRO A 217 -27.65 -17.59 29.44
CA PRO A 217 -28.91 -18.25 29.72
C PRO A 217 -28.99 -19.51 28.85
N GLN A 218 -29.14 -20.67 29.50
CA GLN A 218 -29.36 -21.92 28.79
C GLN A 218 -30.71 -21.83 28.06
N PRO A 219 -30.81 -22.37 26.83
CA PRO A 219 -32.06 -22.38 26.10
C PRO A 219 -33.11 -23.14 26.93
N ILE A 220 -34.24 -22.47 27.18
CA ILE A 220 -35.40 -23.06 27.84
C ILE A 220 -35.83 -24.24 26.96
N THR A 221 -35.62 -25.46 27.46
CA THR A 221 -36.21 -26.66 26.89
C THR A 221 -37.71 -26.57 27.12
N PHE A 222 -38.47 -26.41 26.04
CA PHE A 222 -39.91 -26.55 26.07
C PHE A 222 -40.21 -28.06 26.09
N ASP A 223 -40.79 -28.52 27.21
CA ASP A 223 -41.41 -29.84 27.33
C ASP A 223 -42.72 -29.91 26.54
#